data_AF-A0A3P7IYH5-F1
#
_entry.id   AF-A0A3P7IYH5-F1
#
_cell.length_a   1.000
_cell.length_b   1.000
_cell.length_c   1.000
_cell.angle_alpha   90.00
_cell.angle_beta   90.00
_cell.angle_gamma   90.00
#
_symmetry.space_group_name_H-M   'P 1'
#
loop_
_entity.id
_entity.type
_entity.pdbx_description
1 polymer ?
#
loop_
_entity_poly.entity_id
_entity_poly.type
_entity_poly.pdbx_seq_one_letter_code
_entity_poly.pdbx_strand_id
1 'polypeptide(L)'
;MFNIFLFIVFIILKLLLVFLQLANAGVMSGVRVGSPQRADSIASRAVEAGSAGGELCVVCGDKASGRHYGAVSCEGCKGFFKRSIRKQIGYMCRGAKDCPVTKFHRNRCQYCRLKKCLSMGMRSECKYCNFLHCDAFGR
;
A
#
# COMPACT_ATOMS: atom_id res chain seq x y z
N MET A 1 -56.37 22.51 13.52
CA MET A 1 -55.91 21.17 13.11
C MET A 1 -55.26 21.11 11.72
N PHE A 2 -55.67 21.95 10.75
CA PHE A 2 -55.13 21.93 9.38
C PHE A 2 -53.61 22.22 9.24
N ASN A 3 -53.02 23.04 10.12
CA ASN A 3 -51.60 23.40 10.04
C ASN A 3 -50.63 22.25 10.41
N ILE A 4 -51.03 21.33 11.29
CA ILE A 4 -50.18 20.18 11.67
C ILE A 4 -50.11 19.16 10.55
N PHE A 5 -51.23 18.94 9.85
CA PHE A 5 -51.29 18.04 8.70
C PHE A 5 -50.40 18.52 7.56
N LEU A 6 -50.40 19.83 7.28
CA LEU A 6 -49.49 20.45 6.30
C LEU A 6 -48.01 20.34 6.73
N PHE A 7 -47.71 20.47 8.02
CA PHE A 7 -46.34 20.35 8.53
C PHE A 7 -45.79 18.92 8.39
N ILE A 8 -46.63 17.91 8.65
CA ILE A 8 -46.27 16.50 8.50
C ILE A 8 -46.06 16.15 7.03
N VAL A 9 -46.93 16.62 6.13
CA VAL A 9 -46.77 16.43 4.67
C VAL A 9 -45.48 17.09 4.17
N PHE A 10 -45.14 18.28 4.67
CA PHE A 10 -43.86 18.94 4.34
C PHE A 10 -42.65 18.17 4.86
N ILE A 11 -42.70 17.61 6.07
CA ILE A 11 -41.60 16.81 6.64
C ILE A 11 -41.42 15.51 5.84
N ILE A 12 -42.51 14.81 5.51
CA ILE A 12 -42.48 13.56 4.73
C ILE A 12 -41.95 13.83 3.32
N LEU A 13 -42.41 14.89 2.64
CA LEU A 13 -41.93 15.26 1.30
C LEU A 13 -40.44 15.63 1.32
N LYS A 14 -39.99 16.35 2.35
CA LYS A 14 -38.59 16.75 2.50
C LYS A 14 -37.69 15.56 2.85
N LEU A 15 -38.17 14.61 3.66
CA LEU A 15 -37.47 13.34 3.93
C LEU A 15 -37.38 12.47 2.66
N LEU A 16 -38.46 12.36 1.88
CA LEU A 16 -38.45 11.62 0.61
C LEU A 16 -37.47 12.23 -0.40
N LEU A 17 -37.39 13.56 -0.47
CA LEU A 17 -36.42 14.27 -1.30
C LEU A 17 -34.97 14.05 -0.82
N VAL A 18 -34.72 14.04 0.49
CA VAL A 18 -33.40 13.72 1.05
C VAL A 18 -32.97 12.29 0.70
N PHE A 19 -33.89 11.32 0.74
CA PHE A 19 -33.61 9.95 0.29
C PHE A 19 -33.32 9.87 -1.21
N LEU A 20 -34.01 10.66 -2.04
CA LEU A 20 -33.76 10.71 -3.49
C LEU A 20 -32.37 11.30 -3.82
N GLN A 21 -31.87 12.24 -3.00
CA GLN A 21 -30.51 12.79 -3.15
C GLN A 21 -29.43 11.77 -2.77
N LEU A 22 -29.66 10.95 -1.73
CA LEU A 22 -28.70 9.91 -1.32
C LEU A 22 -28.58 8.78 -2.33
N ALA A 23 -29.65 8.47 -3.08
CA ALA A 23 -29.62 7.48 -4.15
C ALA A 23 -28.78 7.92 -5.37
N ASN A 24 -28.52 9.23 -5.54
CA ASN A 24 -27.78 9.78 -6.68
C ASN A 24 -26.27 9.99 -6.44
N ALA A 25 -25.74 9.65 -5.26
CA ALA A 25 -24.31 9.78 -4.95
C ALA A 25 -23.43 8.62 -5.44
N GLY A 26 -23.96 7.77 -6.32
CA GLY A 26 -23.26 6.63 -6.92
C GLY A 26 -23.03 6.80 -8.42
N VAL A 27 -22.02 7.60 -8.83
CA VAL A 27 -21.41 7.45 -10.16
C VAL A 27 -19.94 7.93 -10.17
N MET A 28 -19.07 6.93 -10.19
CA MET A 28 -17.81 6.76 -10.93
C MET A 28 -16.83 7.95 -11.11
N SER A 29 -15.58 7.73 -10.67
CA SER A 29 -14.41 8.06 -11.48
C SER A 29 -13.53 6.83 -11.60
N GLY A 30 -13.72 6.11 -12.71
CA GLY A 30 -12.80 5.08 -13.15
C GLY A 30 -11.54 5.73 -13.71
N VAL A 31 -10.39 5.43 -13.09
CA VAL A 31 -9.09 5.71 -13.71
C VAL A 31 -8.77 4.53 -14.63
N ARG A 32 -8.78 4.79 -15.94
CA ARG A 32 -8.16 3.93 -16.94
C ARG A 32 -6.66 4.22 -16.91
N VAL A 33 -5.85 3.27 -16.42
CA VAL A 33 -4.40 3.32 -16.65
C VAL A 33 -4.17 2.90 -18.10
N GLY A 34 -3.87 3.88 -18.94
CA GLY A 34 -3.35 3.66 -20.28
C GLY A 34 -2.02 2.93 -20.19
N SER A 35 -1.90 1.85 -20.94
CA SER A 35 -0.64 1.18 -21.26
C SER A 35 0.17 2.06 -22.22
N PRO A 36 1.45 2.38 -21.96
CA PRO A 36 2.35 2.80 -23.02
C PRO A 36 2.96 1.55 -23.66
N GLN A 37 2.70 1.39 -24.95
CA GLN A 37 3.31 0.39 -25.80
C GLN A 37 4.80 0.72 -26.01
N ARG A 38 5.63 -0.29 -25.73
CA ARG A 38 6.91 -0.68 -26.37
C ARG A 38 7.55 0.26 -27.39
N ALA A 39 8.80 0.64 -27.11
CA ALA A 39 10.03 0.42 -27.91
C ALA A 39 11.15 1.16 -27.12
N ASP A 40 12.27 0.56 -26.71
CA ASP A 40 13.24 -0.12 -27.55
C ASP A 40 13.83 -1.38 -26.91
N SER A 41 14.22 -2.28 -27.81
CA SER A 41 14.91 -3.54 -27.56
C SER A 41 16.42 -3.29 -27.50
N ILE A 42 17.16 -4.26 -26.96
CA ILE A 42 18.64 -4.34 -26.77
C ILE A 42 19.04 -3.85 -25.36
N ALA A 43 19.40 -4.69 -24.38
CA ALA A 43 20.04 -6.00 -24.46
C ALA A 43 19.51 -6.92 -23.35
N SER A 44 18.96 -8.06 -23.79
CA SER A 44 18.99 -9.27 -22.98
C SER A 44 20.40 -9.85 -23.13
N ARG A 45 21.15 -10.03 -22.04
CA ARG A 45 22.05 -11.18 -21.80
C ARG A 45 22.83 -11.07 -20.48
N ALA A 46 22.55 -12.04 -19.63
CA ALA A 46 23.49 -12.77 -18.78
C ALA A 46 24.42 -11.95 -17.87
N VAL A 47 24.07 -11.91 -16.58
CA VAL A 47 25.05 -12.29 -15.55
C VAL A 47 24.44 -13.41 -14.72
N GLU A 48 24.38 -14.60 -15.33
CA GLU A 48 24.61 -15.84 -14.58
C GLU A 48 26.13 -15.97 -14.47
N ALA A 49 26.67 -15.51 -13.34
CA ALA A 49 27.99 -15.91 -12.86
C ALA A 49 27.80 -16.20 -11.37
N GLY A 50 27.60 -17.49 -11.08
CA GLY A 50 27.17 -17.99 -9.78
C GLY A 50 27.98 -17.48 -8.60
N SER A 51 27.27 -17.10 -7.53
CA SER A 51 27.79 -17.09 -6.17
C SER A 51 26.64 -16.86 -5.19
N ALA A 52 26.07 -17.93 -4.63
CA ALA A 52 25.27 -17.89 -3.39
C ALA A 52 24.30 -16.68 -3.27
N GLY A 53 23.49 -16.45 -4.31
CA GLY A 53 22.74 -15.21 -4.55
C GLY A 53 21.52 -15.05 -3.66
N GLY A 54 21.71 -14.51 -2.46
CA GLY A 54 20.60 -14.18 -1.57
C GLY A 54 19.67 -13.12 -2.17
N GLU A 55 18.35 -13.30 -1.95
CA GLU A 55 17.32 -12.36 -2.39
C GLU A 55 17.58 -10.91 -1.90
N LEU A 56 17.07 -9.91 -2.61
CA LEU A 56 17.19 -8.50 -2.23
C LEU A 56 15.94 -7.99 -1.50
N CYS A 57 16.13 -7.05 -0.58
CA CYS A 57 15.04 -6.43 0.15
C CYS A 57 14.19 -5.54 -0.77
N VAL A 58 12.92 -5.88 -0.93
CA VAL A 58 11.98 -5.15 -1.81
C VAL A 58 11.76 -3.68 -1.39
N VAL A 59 12.08 -3.32 -0.14
CA VAL A 59 11.93 -1.95 0.38
C VAL A 59 13.13 -1.06 0.01
N CYS A 60 14.36 -1.54 0.15
CA CYS A 60 15.55 -0.68 0.07
C CYS A 60 16.68 -1.22 -0.82
N GLY A 61 16.55 -2.42 -1.38
CA GLY A 61 17.54 -3.06 -2.25
C GLY A 61 18.77 -3.62 -1.54
N ASP A 62 18.81 -3.62 -0.20
CA ASP A 62 19.90 -4.25 0.57
C ASP A 62 19.74 -5.77 0.61
N LYS A 63 20.81 -6.50 0.96
CA LYS A 63 20.77 -7.97 1.07
C LYS A 63 19.64 -8.41 2.02
N ALA A 64 18.70 -9.22 1.54
CA ALA A 64 17.63 -9.72 2.39
C ALA A 64 18.17 -10.82 3.32
N SER A 65 17.56 -10.91 4.50
CA SER A 65 17.78 -12.03 5.42
C SER A 65 16.67 -13.08 5.30
N GLY A 66 15.64 -12.81 4.50
CA GLY A 66 14.49 -13.68 4.27
C GLY A 66 13.17 -12.91 4.27
N ARG A 67 12.05 -13.64 4.41
CA ARG A 67 10.70 -13.08 4.47
C ARG A 67 10.35 -12.67 5.90
N HIS A 68 10.06 -11.39 6.10
CA HIS A 68 9.61 -10.84 7.39
C HIS A 68 8.31 -10.07 7.19
N TYR A 69 7.32 -10.29 8.07
CA TYR A 69 6.04 -9.59 8.02
C TYR A 69 5.31 -9.72 6.67
N GLY A 70 5.53 -10.80 5.92
CA GLY A 70 4.89 -11.02 4.62
C GLY A 70 5.65 -10.48 3.40
N ALA A 71 6.89 -9.99 3.54
CA ALA A 71 7.71 -9.56 2.40
C ALA A 71 9.21 -9.88 2.59
N VAL A 72 9.92 -10.12 1.48
CA VAL A 72 11.38 -10.32 1.47
C VAL A 72 12.08 -9.03 1.87
N SER A 73 12.76 -9.04 3.02
CA SER A 73 13.34 -7.83 3.58
C SER A 73 14.66 -8.05 4.31
N CYS A 74 15.43 -6.98 4.45
CA CYS A 74 16.66 -6.97 5.23
C CYS A 74 16.37 -6.72 6.72
N GLU A 75 17.33 -7.06 7.59
CA GLU A 75 17.23 -6.84 9.04
C GLU A 75 16.92 -5.38 9.42
N GLY A 76 17.45 -4.42 8.65
CA GLY A 76 17.18 -3.00 8.86
C GLY A 76 15.72 -2.62 8.68
N CYS A 77 15.06 -3.13 7.64
CA CYS A 77 13.65 -2.83 7.36
C CYS A 77 12.70 -3.64 8.26
N LYS A 78 13.04 -4.90 8.56
CA LYS A 78 12.36 -5.71 9.58
C LYS A 78 12.30 -5.01 10.94
N GLY A 79 13.45 -4.58 11.46
CA GLY A 79 13.52 -3.92 12.77
C GLY A 79 12.82 -2.56 12.79
N PHE A 80 12.96 -1.79 11.71
CA PHE A 80 12.24 -0.52 11.55
C PHE A 80 10.72 -0.71 11.57
N PHE A 81 10.21 -1.67 10.78
CA PHE A 81 8.78 -1.96 10.70
C PHE A 81 8.23 -2.41 12.07
N LYS A 82 8.90 -3.35 12.74
CA LYS A 82 8.55 -3.83 14.10
C LYS A 82 8.37 -2.68 15.10
N ARG A 83 9.32 -1.74 15.15
CA ARG A 83 9.26 -0.60 16.08
C ARG A 83 8.13 0.36 15.72
N SER A 84 7.94 0.62 14.43
CA SER A 84 6.95 1.58 13.93
C SER A 84 5.52 1.14 14.23
N ILE A 85 5.22 -0.15 14.00
CA ILE A 85 3.89 -0.72 14.26
C ILE A 85 3.61 -0.83 15.76
N ARG A 86 4.56 -1.37 16.56
CA ARG A 86 4.32 -1.59 17.99
C ARG A 86 4.05 -0.32 18.77
N LYS A 87 4.77 0.75 18.43
CA LYS A 87 4.62 2.05 19.08
C LYS A 87 3.57 2.92 18.37
N GLN A 88 2.93 2.43 17.31
CA GLN A 88 1.98 3.18 16.46
C GLN A 88 2.52 4.58 16.12
N ILE A 89 3.79 4.65 15.69
CA ILE A 89 4.45 5.95 15.48
C ILE A 89 3.91 6.59 14.21
N GLY A 90 3.24 7.73 14.38
CA GLY A 90 2.88 8.62 13.29
C GLY A 90 4.10 9.40 12.82
N TYR A 91 4.80 8.90 11.79
CA TYR A 91 5.85 9.68 11.15
C TYR A 91 5.26 10.76 10.22
N MET A 92 5.96 11.88 10.08
CA MET A 92 5.63 12.95 9.14
C MET A 92 6.76 13.10 8.12
N CYS A 93 6.41 13.23 6.84
CA CYS A 93 7.39 13.57 5.80
C CYS A 93 7.63 15.07 5.79
N ARG A 94 8.89 15.48 5.60
CA ARG A 94 9.28 16.89 5.44
C ARG A 94 9.32 17.36 3.98
N GLY A 95 9.13 16.45 3.02
CA GLY A 95 9.11 16.74 1.58
C GLY A 95 7.80 16.27 0.92
N ALA A 96 7.86 15.92 -0.36
CA ALA A 96 6.68 15.56 -1.17
C ALA A 96 6.14 14.13 -0.94
N LYS A 97 6.45 13.49 0.20
CA LYS A 97 5.97 12.13 0.55
C LYS A 97 6.38 11.02 -0.44
N ASP A 98 7.49 11.24 -1.16
CA ASP A 98 8.05 10.42 -2.24
C ASP A 98 9.57 10.20 -2.09
N CYS A 99 10.13 10.45 -0.91
CA CYS A 99 11.58 10.35 -0.68
C CYS A 99 12.14 8.97 -1.09
N PRO A 100 13.28 8.92 -1.81
CA PRO A 100 13.86 7.66 -2.27
C PRO A 100 14.35 6.80 -1.10
N VAL A 101 13.94 5.54 -1.10
CA VAL A 101 14.31 4.55 -0.07
C VAL A 101 15.30 3.55 -0.67
N THR A 102 16.59 3.78 -0.43
CA THR A 102 17.71 2.93 -0.87
C THR A 102 18.55 2.48 0.34
N LYS A 103 19.47 1.52 0.18
CA LYS A 103 20.36 1.03 1.26
C LYS A 103 21.00 2.18 2.06
N PHE A 104 21.53 3.17 1.36
CA PHE A 104 22.27 4.29 1.96
C PHE A 104 21.34 5.37 2.54
N HIS A 105 20.18 5.61 1.91
CA HIS A 105 19.33 6.76 2.23
C HIS A 105 18.00 6.40 2.91
N ARG A 106 17.75 5.12 3.21
CA ARG A 106 16.51 4.66 3.86
C ARG A 106 16.22 5.30 5.21
N ASN A 107 17.21 5.88 5.89
CA ASN A 107 17.02 6.55 7.18
C ASN A 107 16.64 8.04 7.07
N ARG A 108 16.71 8.64 5.86
CA ARG A 108 16.46 10.08 5.66
C ARG A 108 15.01 10.47 5.94
N CYS A 109 14.05 9.61 5.59
CA CYS A 109 12.63 9.86 5.81
C CYS A 109 11.92 8.60 6.31
N GLN A 110 11.57 8.61 7.60
CA GLN A 110 10.88 7.49 8.26
C GLN A 110 9.47 7.30 7.72
N TYR A 111 8.76 8.39 7.39
CA TYR A 111 7.44 8.32 6.78
C TYR A 111 7.47 7.56 5.45
N CYS A 112 8.32 7.98 4.50
CA CYS A 112 8.41 7.34 3.18
C CYS A 112 8.91 5.89 3.29
N ARG A 113 9.80 5.62 4.24
CA ARG A 113 10.23 4.25 4.52
C ARG A 113 9.08 3.37 5.01
N LEU A 114 8.30 3.83 5.99
CA LEU A 114 7.16 3.06 6.51
C LEU A 114 6.07 2.88 5.45
N LYS A 115 5.75 3.95 4.72
CA LYS A 115 4.84 3.92 3.57
C LYS A 115 5.27 2.85 2.55
N LYS A 116 6.56 2.79 2.21
CA LYS A 116 7.09 1.78 1.29
C LYS A 116 7.08 0.37 1.87
N CYS A 117 7.32 0.19 3.17
CA CYS A 117 7.16 -1.11 3.82
C CYS A 117 5.73 -1.65 3.64
N LEU A 118 4.72 -0.81 3.91
CA LEU A 118 3.31 -1.17 3.76
C LEU A 118 2.95 -1.43 2.29
N SER A 119 3.43 -0.59 1.36
CA SER A 119 3.14 -0.76 -0.08
C SER A 119 3.76 -2.03 -0.66
N MET A 120 4.88 -2.51 -0.10
CA MET A 120 5.54 -3.75 -0.49
C MET A 120 4.98 -4.99 0.25
N GLY A 121 3.87 -4.85 0.97
CA GLY A 121 3.15 -5.96 1.58
C GLY A 121 3.61 -6.35 2.99
N MET A 122 4.40 -5.52 3.68
CA MET A 122 4.69 -5.77 5.10
C MET A 122 3.43 -5.51 5.95
N ARG A 123 3.01 -6.50 6.75
CA ARG A 123 1.80 -6.45 7.60
C ARG A 123 2.12 -6.76 9.06
N SER A 124 1.39 -6.12 9.97
CA SER A 124 1.50 -6.35 11.42
C SER A 124 1.02 -7.75 11.82
N GLU A 125 -0.04 -8.20 11.15
CA GLU A 125 -0.66 -9.51 11.28
C GLU A 125 0.09 -10.55 10.44
N CYS A 126 1.31 -10.91 10.86
CA CYS A 126 1.93 -12.13 10.37
C CYS A 126 1.31 -13.32 11.13
N LYS A 127 0.01 -13.55 10.96
CA LYS A 127 -0.58 -14.85 11.26
C LYS A 127 0.16 -15.81 10.34
N TYR A 128 0.93 -16.71 10.93
CA TYR A 128 1.82 -17.69 10.31
C TYR A 128 1.58 -17.88 8.81
N CYS A 129 2.66 -17.82 8.00
CA CYS A 129 2.62 -18.44 6.68
C CYS A 129 2.19 -19.90 6.88
N ASN A 130 0.89 -20.18 6.79
CA ASN A 130 0.46 -21.48 6.33
C ASN A 130 1.07 -21.58 4.95
N PHE A 131 2.00 -22.52 4.83
CA PHE A 131 2.84 -22.78 3.67
C PHE A 131 2.05 -22.72 2.34
N LEU A 132 0.76 -23.05 2.40
CA LEU A 132 -0.23 -23.06 1.32
C LEU A 132 -0.59 -21.71 0.66
N HIS A 133 -0.14 -20.54 1.15
CA HIS A 133 -0.51 -19.25 0.52
C HIS A 133 0.67 -18.47 -0.10
N CYS A 134 1.91 -18.98 -0.04
CA CYS A 134 3.04 -18.37 -0.75
C CYS A 134 3.24 -18.92 -2.18
N ASP A 135 2.59 -20.02 -2.57
CA ASP A 135 2.82 -20.63 -3.88
C ASP A 135 2.10 -19.94 -5.05
N ALA A 136 1.17 -19.00 -4.79
CA ALA A 136 0.42 -18.33 -5.86
C ALA A 136 1.21 -17.22 -6.59
N PHE A 137 2.41 -16.86 -6.13
CA PHE A 137 3.28 -15.85 -6.78
C PHE A 137 4.72 -16.33 -6.98
N GLY A 138 4.95 -17.64 -6.95
CA GLY A 138 6.28 -18.25 -6.95
C GLY A 138 6.42 -19.42 -7.92
N ARG A 139 5.94 -19.28 -9.15
CA ARG A 139 6.47 -19.95 -10.35
C ARG A 139 6.00 -19.22 -11.61
#